data_AF-A0A6A3CQ01-F1
#
_entry.id   AF-A0A6A3CQ01-F1
#
_cell.length_a   1.000
_cell.length_b   1.000
_cell.length_c   1.000
_cell.angle_alpha   90.00
_cell.angle_beta   90.00
_cell.angle_gamma   90.00
#
_symmetry.space_group_name_H-M   'P 1'
#
loop_
_entity.id
_entity.type
_entity.pdbx_description
1 polymer ?
#
loop_
_entity_poly.entity_id
_entity_poly.type
_entity_poly.pdbx_seq_one_letter_code
_entity_poly.pdbx_strand_id
1 'polypeptide(L)'
;MAPVLQSSQPWVEKYRPKKVKDVAHQDEVVRVLTNTLETANCPHMLFYGPPGTGKTTTALAIAHQLFGPELYKSRVLELNASDDRGINVVRTKIKDFAAVAVGSGQRAGGYPCPPFKIIILDEADSMTEDAQACFISFSFLGVTHRHYVIEFHRIIEPLASRCAKFRFKPLSEEIMSSRILHICDQEGLNLDSEALSTLSSISQGDLRRAITYLQGAARLFGSSISSNNLISVSGVIPREVVEALYAACKSGNFDLANKEVLNVIAEGYPVSQMISQLFNVVVEADDVPDEQKARICKSLAEADKRLVDGADEYLQLLDVASHTMRALHDMPQEFSFET
;
A
#
# COMPACT_ATOMS: atom_id res chain seq x y z
N MET A 1 -11.82 -27.89 19.53
CA MET A 1 -11.18 -26.86 18.68
C MET A 1 -11.75 -27.02 17.28
N ALA A 2 -12.67 -26.15 16.87
CA ALA A 2 -13.19 -26.20 15.51
C ALA A 2 -12.10 -25.72 14.55
N PRO A 3 -11.85 -26.40 13.42
CA PRO A 3 -10.91 -25.91 12.42
C PRO A 3 -11.44 -24.57 11.90
N VAL A 4 -10.57 -23.55 11.89
CA VAL A 4 -10.84 -22.26 11.24
C VAL A 4 -11.36 -22.55 9.84
N LEU A 5 -12.61 -22.19 9.57
CA LEU A 5 -13.33 -22.52 8.35
C LEU A 5 -12.48 -22.12 7.13
N GLN A 6 -12.02 -23.12 6.36
CA GLN A 6 -11.26 -22.93 5.12
C GLN A 6 -12.15 -22.35 4.02
N SER A 7 -12.45 -21.06 4.13
CA SER A 7 -12.76 -20.23 2.98
C SER A 7 -11.50 -20.13 2.12
N SER A 8 -11.54 -20.63 0.88
CA SER A 8 -10.45 -20.44 -0.08
C SER A 8 -10.20 -18.97 -0.42
N GLN A 9 -11.17 -18.10 -0.15
CA GLN A 9 -11.07 -16.66 -0.40
C GLN A 9 -10.16 -15.97 0.65
N PRO A 10 -9.17 -15.16 0.22
CA PRO A 10 -8.39 -14.30 1.11
C PRO A 10 -9.27 -13.36 1.93
N TRP A 11 -8.87 -13.06 3.17
CA TRP A 11 -9.64 -12.21 4.07
C TRP A 11 -9.75 -10.77 3.56
N VAL A 12 -8.74 -10.29 2.86
CA VAL A 12 -8.75 -8.98 2.18
C VAL A 12 -9.97 -8.84 1.27
N GLU A 13 -10.32 -9.88 0.51
CA GLU A 13 -11.49 -9.89 -0.37
C GLU A 13 -12.79 -10.23 0.36
N LYS A 14 -12.74 -11.20 1.29
CA LYS A 14 -13.90 -11.61 2.09
C LYS A 14 -14.50 -10.42 2.87
N TYR A 15 -13.63 -9.59 3.46
CA TYR A 15 -14.01 -8.44 4.27
C TYR A 15 -13.97 -7.11 3.51
N ARG A 16 -13.83 -7.13 2.17
CA ARG A 16 -13.86 -5.93 1.34
C ARG A 16 -15.22 -5.23 1.48
N PRO A 17 -15.26 -3.95 1.89
CA PRO A 17 -16.48 -3.16 1.95
C PRO A 17 -17.27 -3.18 0.64
N LYS A 18 -18.58 -3.43 0.72
CA LYS A 18 -19.50 -3.45 -0.45
C LYS A 18 -20.29 -2.16 -0.61
N LYS A 19 -20.35 -1.33 0.43
CA LYS A 19 -21.00 -0.01 0.41
C LYS A 19 -19.97 1.06 0.75
N VAL A 20 -20.16 2.25 0.18
CA VAL A 20 -19.28 3.40 0.44
C VAL A 20 -19.27 3.77 1.93
N LYS A 21 -20.40 3.60 2.63
CA LYS A 21 -20.51 3.84 4.08
C LYS A 21 -19.68 2.87 4.94
N ASP A 22 -19.33 1.71 4.40
CA ASP A 22 -18.58 0.68 5.13
C ASP A 22 -17.05 0.86 4.95
N VAL A 23 -16.62 1.87 4.18
CA VAL A 23 -15.21 2.22 4.00
C VAL A 23 -14.72 2.96 5.24
N ALA A 24 -13.70 2.40 5.89
CA ALA A 24 -13.18 2.92 7.15
C ALA A 24 -12.55 4.33 6.98
N HIS A 25 -13.03 5.28 7.80
CA HIS A 25 -12.44 6.59 8.08
C HIS A 25 -11.97 7.41 6.87
N GLN A 26 -12.90 7.63 5.96
CA GLN A 26 -12.75 8.66 4.93
C GLN A 26 -14.00 9.53 4.95
N ASP A 27 -14.41 10.03 6.13
CA ASP A 27 -15.74 10.63 6.36
C ASP A 27 -16.08 11.76 5.37
N GLU A 28 -15.10 12.61 5.03
CA GLU A 28 -15.27 13.65 4.02
C GLU A 28 -15.58 13.07 2.64
N VAL A 29 -14.81 12.05 2.22
CA VAL A 29 -14.97 11.36 0.93
C VAL A 29 -16.27 10.58 0.90
N VAL A 30 -16.56 9.78 1.94
CA VAL A 30 -17.77 8.97 2.11
C VAL A 30 -19.01 9.86 2.08
N ARG A 31 -18.99 11.01 2.77
CA ARG A 31 -20.12 11.96 2.77
C ARG A 31 -20.39 12.52 1.38
N VAL A 32 -19.36 13.00 0.69
CA VAL A 32 -19.50 13.56 -0.67
C VAL A 32 -19.96 12.50 -1.67
N LEU A 33 -19.39 11.30 -1.60
CA LEU A 33 -19.76 10.19 -2.47
C LEU A 33 -21.18 9.68 -2.20
N THR A 34 -21.61 9.64 -0.93
CA THR A 34 -22.99 9.25 -0.57
C THR A 34 -24.01 10.21 -1.20
N ASN A 35 -23.78 11.52 -1.12
CA ASN A 35 -24.65 12.52 -1.75
C ASN A 35 -24.63 12.40 -3.29
N THR A 36 -23.47 12.07 -3.86
CA THR A 36 -23.31 11.88 -5.31
C THR A 36 -24.05 10.63 -5.81
N LEU A 37 -24.10 9.57 -5.00
CA LEU A 37 -24.86 8.35 -5.28
C LEU A 37 -26.37 8.59 -5.27
N GLU A 38 -26.87 9.43 -4.35
CA GLU A 38 -28.30 9.77 -4.26
C GLU A 38 -28.81 10.52 -5.51
N THR A 39 -27.99 11.43 -6.04
CA THR A 39 -28.31 12.17 -7.26
C THR A 39 -28.02 11.39 -8.54
N ALA A 40 -27.34 10.25 -8.43
CA ALA A 40 -26.83 9.44 -9.54
C ALA A 40 -26.02 10.24 -10.58
N ASN A 41 -25.52 11.43 -10.21
CA ASN A 41 -24.73 12.30 -11.07
C ASN A 41 -23.26 12.26 -10.66
N CYS A 42 -22.59 11.16 -10.99
CA CYS A 42 -21.18 10.97 -10.68
C CYS A 42 -20.29 11.66 -11.73
N PRO A 43 -19.42 12.63 -11.37
CA PRO A 43 -18.39 13.11 -12.29
C PRO A 43 -17.35 12.02 -12.56
N HIS A 44 -16.39 12.28 -13.46
CA HIS A 44 -15.14 11.50 -13.47
C HIS A 44 -14.44 11.69 -12.12
N MET A 45 -13.90 10.63 -11.54
CA MET A 45 -13.27 10.71 -10.21
C MET A 45 -11.82 10.23 -10.29
N LEU A 46 -10.97 10.90 -9.52
CA LEU A 46 -9.58 10.54 -9.33
C LEU A 46 -9.36 10.22 -7.84
N PHE A 47 -9.10 8.95 -7.55
CA PHE A 47 -8.83 8.47 -6.19
C PHE A 47 -7.32 8.35 -5.98
N TYR A 48 -6.78 9.06 -4.99
CA TYR A 48 -5.34 9.04 -4.72
C TYR A 48 -4.99 8.97 -3.26
N GLY A 49 -3.85 8.36 -2.96
CA GLY A 49 -3.35 8.19 -1.61
C GLY A 49 -2.50 6.92 -1.48
N PRO A 50 -1.97 6.66 -0.27
CA PRO A 50 -1.16 5.48 0.01
C PRO A 50 -1.87 4.15 -0.30
N PRO A 51 -1.14 3.04 -0.45
CA PRO A 51 -1.71 1.70 -0.59
C PRO A 51 -2.56 1.33 0.64
N GLY A 52 -3.50 0.40 0.48
CA GLY A 52 -4.31 -0.10 1.59
C GLY A 52 -5.35 0.85 2.19
N THR A 53 -5.49 2.07 1.67
CA THR A 53 -6.40 3.10 2.21
C THR A 53 -7.85 3.00 1.72
N GLY A 54 -8.17 2.05 0.84
CA GLY A 54 -9.54 1.80 0.38
C GLY A 54 -9.94 2.45 -0.94
N LYS A 55 -8.99 2.92 -1.75
CA LYS A 55 -9.23 3.56 -3.06
C LYS A 55 -10.05 2.67 -4.02
N THR A 56 -9.51 1.50 -4.39
CA THR A 56 -10.17 0.51 -5.26
C THR A 56 -11.48 0.02 -4.66
N THR A 57 -11.48 -0.27 -3.36
CA THR A 57 -12.69 -0.67 -2.62
C THR A 57 -13.82 0.36 -2.76
N THR A 58 -13.51 1.65 -2.65
CA THR A 58 -14.50 2.72 -2.77
C THR A 58 -15.05 2.79 -4.19
N ALA A 59 -14.20 2.72 -5.22
CA ALA A 59 -14.62 2.70 -6.62
C ALA A 59 -15.56 1.52 -6.92
N LEU A 60 -15.22 0.33 -6.46
CA LEU A 60 -16.03 -0.89 -6.63
C LEU A 60 -17.35 -0.78 -5.84
N ALA A 61 -17.33 -0.24 -4.62
CA ALA A 61 -18.52 -0.05 -3.81
C ALA A 61 -19.52 0.93 -4.46
N ILE A 62 -19.04 2.04 -5.04
CA ILE A 62 -19.87 2.96 -5.84
C ILE A 62 -20.53 2.21 -6.99
N ALA A 63 -19.73 1.45 -7.75
CA ALA A 63 -20.21 0.71 -8.91
C ALA A 63 -21.27 -0.36 -8.54
N HIS A 64 -21.05 -1.07 -7.41
CA HIS A 64 -22.04 -2.00 -6.87
C HIS A 64 -23.33 -1.31 -6.41
N GLN A 65 -23.23 -0.13 -5.77
CA GLN A 65 -24.41 0.61 -5.31
C GLN A 65 -25.18 1.31 -6.43
N LEU A 66 -24.55 1.57 -7.58
CA LEU A 66 -25.22 2.15 -8.75
C LEU A 66 -25.91 1.10 -9.62
N PHE A 67 -25.29 -0.05 -9.84
CA PHE A 67 -25.75 -1.03 -10.83
C PHE A 67 -26.28 -2.33 -10.24
N GLY A 68 -26.00 -2.64 -8.97
CA GLY A 68 -26.36 -3.91 -8.37
C GLY A 68 -25.65 -5.11 -9.01
N PRO A 69 -25.88 -6.34 -8.52
CA PRO A 69 -25.16 -7.53 -8.98
C PRO A 69 -25.46 -7.92 -10.42
N GLU A 70 -26.66 -7.62 -10.93
CA GLU A 70 -27.10 -8.00 -12.27
C GLU A 70 -26.44 -7.18 -13.37
N LEU A 71 -26.41 -5.85 -13.21
CA LEU A 71 -25.86 -4.95 -14.23
C LEU A 71 -24.38 -4.64 -14.04
N TYR A 72 -23.78 -5.00 -12.90
CA TYR A 72 -22.37 -4.74 -12.62
C TYR A 72 -21.46 -5.20 -13.77
N LYS A 73 -21.57 -6.46 -14.19
CA LYS A 73 -20.70 -7.02 -15.24
C LYS A 73 -20.87 -6.39 -16.62
N SER A 74 -22.04 -5.81 -16.92
CA SER A 74 -22.31 -5.17 -18.21
C SER A 74 -22.03 -3.67 -18.20
N ARG A 75 -21.99 -3.06 -17.01
CA ARG A 75 -21.83 -1.61 -16.80
C ARG A 75 -20.50 -1.20 -16.21
N VAL A 76 -19.70 -2.13 -15.71
CA VAL A 76 -18.41 -1.87 -15.08
C VAL A 76 -17.32 -2.63 -15.83
N LEU A 77 -16.29 -1.91 -16.25
CA LEU A 77 -15.05 -2.48 -16.77
C LEU A 77 -13.92 -2.11 -15.80
N GLU A 78 -13.33 -3.11 -15.16
CA GLU A 78 -12.12 -2.96 -14.36
C GLU A 78 -10.91 -3.37 -15.21
N LEU A 79 -9.91 -2.49 -15.28
CA LEU A 79 -8.64 -2.76 -15.94
C LEU A 79 -7.52 -2.45 -14.94
N ASN A 80 -6.67 -3.44 -14.71
CA ASN A 80 -5.39 -3.22 -14.04
C ASN A 80 -4.36 -2.82 -15.10
N ALA A 81 -3.89 -1.57 -15.03
CA ALA A 81 -3.03 -1.01 -16.07
C ALA A 81 -1.62 -1.62 -16.09
N SER A 82 -1.18 -2.23 -14.98
CA SER A 82 0.13 -2.91 -14.89
C SER A 82 0.14 -4.27 -15.58
N ASP A 83 -0.99 -5.00 -15.58
CA ASP A 83 -1.10 -6.34 -16.16
C ASP A 83 -1.43 -6.29 -17.66
N ASP A 84 -2.32 -5.38 -18.07
CA ASP A 84 -2.77 -5.21 -19.47
C ASP A 84 -1.81 -4.30 -20.28
N ARG A 85 -0.50 -4.60 -20.24
CA ARG A 85 0.62 -3.74 -20.74
C ARG A 85 0.56 -3.29 -22.21
N GLY A 86 -0.33 -3.84 -23.02
CA GLY A 86 -0.49 -3.42 -24.40
C GLY A 86 -1.33 -2.16 -24.50
N ILE A 87 -0.74 -1.01 -24.86
CA ILE A 87 -1.48 0.23 -25.20
C ILE A 87 -2.66 -0.05 -26.15
N ASN A 88 -2.46 -0.96 -27.11
CA ASN A 88 -3.48 -1.37 -28.07
C ASN A 88 -4.56 -2.26 -27.45
N VAL A 89 -4.21 -3.09 -26.46
CA VAL A 89 -5.15 -3.98 -25.75
C VAL A 89 -6.09 -3.14 -24.90
N VAL A 90 -5.56 -2.22 -24.10
CA VAL A 90 -6.33 -1.29 -23.27
C VAL A 90 -7.24 -0.43 -24.15
N ARG A 91 -6.70 0.17 -25.21
CA ARG A 91 -7.47 0.99 -26.16
C ARG A 91 -8.61 0.21 -26.80
N THR A 92 -8.37 -1.03 -27.21
CA THR A 92 -9.40 -1.87 -27.88
C THR A 92 -10.47 -2.30 -26.90
N LYS A 93 -10.11 -2.83 -25.72
CA LYS A 93 -11.07 -3.22 -24.66
C LYS A 93 -11.98 -2.05 -24.26
N ILE A 94 -11.40 -0.86 -24.07
CA ILE A 94 -12.17 0.34 -23.71
C ILE A 94 -13.08 0.76 -24.86
N LYS A 95 -12.57 0.77 -26.09
CA LYS A 95 -13.36 1.14 -27.27
C LYS A 95 -14.55 0.21 -27.45
N ASP A 96 -14.33 -1.10 -27.36
CA ASP A 96 -15.38 -2.11 -27.51
C ASP A 96 -16.42 -2.00 -26.39
N PHE A 97 -15.96 -1.81 -25.15
CA PHE A 97 -16.84 -1.62 -24.01
C PHE A 97 -17.66 -0.32 -24.09
N ALA A 98 -17.04 0.78 -24.55
CA ALA A 98 -17.69 2.06 -24.72
C ALA A 98 -18.69 2.05 -25.89
N ALA A 99 -18.39 1.33 -26.98
CA ALA A 99 -19.24 1.26 -28.17
C ALA A 99 -20.59 0.57 -27.92
N VAL A 100 -20.66 -0.35 -26.95
CA VAL A 100 -21.92 -1.02 -26.61
C VAL A 100 -22.88 -0.03 -25.94
N ALA A 101 -23.98 0.31 -26.63
CA ALA A 101 -24.97 1.24 -26.12
C ALA A 101 -25.66 0.75 -24.84
N VAL A 102 -26.08 1.72 -24.04
CA VAL A 102 -26.77 1.53 -22.77
C VAL A 102 -28.25 1.85 -22.95
N GLY A 103 -29.14 0.93 -22.57
CA GLY A 103 -30.58 1.18 -22.52
C GLY A 103 -30.97 2.23 -21.46
N SER A 104 -32.11 2.90 -21.65
CA SER A 104 -32.63 3.89 -20.70
C SER A 104 -32.88 3.28 -19.33
N GLY A 105 -32.38 3.96 -18.29
CA GLY A 105 -32.33 3.46 -16.91
C GLY A 105 -33.71 3.17 -16.33
N GLN A 106 -34.11 1.90 -16.33
CA GLN A 106 -35.11 1.41 -15.40
C GLN A 106 -34.41 0.96 -14.12
N ARG A 107 -35.00 1.28 -12.96
CA ARG A 107 -34.57 0.78 -11.66
C ARG A 107 -34.74 -0.74 -11.64
N ALA A 108 -33.68 -1.47 -11.98
CA ALA A 108 -33.62 -2.91 -11.81
C ALA A 108 -33.25 -3.20 -10.34
N GLY A 109 -34.05 -4.00 -9.65
CA GLY A 109 -33.72 -4.53 -8.32
C GLY A 109 -33.51 -3.50 -7.19
N GLY A 110 -34.04 -2.27 -7.31
CA GLY A 110 -33.91 -1.23 -6.29
C GLY A 110 -32.64 -0.37 -6.39
N TYR A 111 -31.85 -0.51 -7.45
CA TYR A 111 -30.66 0.30 -7.70
C TYR A 111 -30.94 1.50 -8.63
N PRO A 112 -30.21 2.64 -8.51
CA PRO A 112 -30.45 3.83 -9.33
C PRO A 112 -30.25 3.62 -10.84
N CYS A 113 -29.33 2.73 -11.24
CA CYS A 113 -29.05 2.32 -12.61
C CYS A 113 -28.99 3.47 -13.64
N PRO A 114 -28.07 4.44 -13.47
CA PRO A 114 -27.98 5.58 -14.37
C PRO A 114 -27.60 5.18 -15.81
N PRO A 115 -27.92 6.03 -16.81
CA PRO A 115 -27.68 5.76 -18.23
C PRO A 115 -26.21 5.97 -18.63
N PHE A 116 -25.27 5.50 -17.81
CA PHE A 116 -23.85 5.48 -18.14
C PHE A 116 -23.19 4.15 -17.76
N LYS A 117 -21.96 3.95 -18.23
CA LYS A 117 -21.06 2.88 -17.78
C LYS A 117 -19.91 3.45 -16.96
N ILE A 118 -19.28 2.61 -16.16
CA ILE A 118 -18.11 2.93 -15.35
C ILE A 118 -16.91 2.15 -15.89
N ILE A 119 -15.79 2.84 -16.07
CA ILE A 119 -14.49 2.22 -16.32
C ILE A 119 -13.59 2.56 -15.13
N ILE A 120 -13.07 1.53 -14.47
CA ILE A 120 -12.14 1.61 -13.35
C ILE A 120 -10.75 1.27 -13.90
N LEU A 121 -9.83 2.22 -13.75
CA LEU A 121 -8.42 2.02 -14.09
C LEU A 121 -7.65 1.97 -12.77
N ASP A 122 -7.21 0.77 -12.38
CA ASP A 122 -6.30 0.60 -11.25
C ASP A 122 -4.84 0.69 -11.71
N GLU A 123 -3.97 1.20 -10.84
CA GLU A 123 -2.53 1.38 -11.11
C GLU A 123 -2.25 2.23 -12.37
N ALA A 124 -3.03 3.29 -12.58
CA ALA A 124 -2.97 4.12 -13.79
C ALA A 124 -1.63 4.89 -13.94
N ASP A 125 -0.81 4.96 -12.89
CA ASP A 125 0.54 5.51 -12.93
C ASP A 125 1.53 4.65 -13.72
N SER A 126 1.24 3.36 -13.89
CA SER A 126 2.01 2.44 -14.74
C SER A 126 1.71 2.60 -16.23
N MET A 127 0.76 3.46 -16.60
CA MET A 127 0.41 3.75 -17.99
C MET A 127 1.35 4.77 -18.64
N THR A 128 1.65 4.56 -19.92
CA THR A 128 2.35 5.57 -20.72
C THR A 128 1.47 6.81 -20.95
N GLU A 129 2.11 7.97 -21.13
CA GLU A 129 1.41 9.24 -21.39
C GLU A 129 0.52 9.15 -22.64
N ASP A 130 0.97 8.44 -23.69
CA ASP A 130 0.18 8.18 -24.91
C ASP A 130 -1.10 7.38 -24.62
N ALA A 131 -1.01 6.37 -23.75
CA ALA A 131 -2.16 5.59 -23.35
C ALA A 131 -3.15 6.47 -22.59
N GLN A 132 -2.67 7.31 -21.67
CA GLN A 132 -3.50 8.27 -20.92
C GLN A 132 -4.15 9.32 -21.84
N ALA A 133 -3.44 9.83 -22.85
CA ALA A 133 -3.99 10.77 -23.83
C ALA A 133 -5.15 10.17 -24.63
N CYS A 134 -5.13 8.85 -24.85
CA CYS A 134 -6.24 8.14 -25.47
C CYS A 134 -7.53 8.22 -24.63
N PHE A 135 -7.44 8.16 -23.30
CA PHE A 135 -8.60 8.32 -22.41
C PHE A 135 -9.23 9.70 -22.48
N ILE A 136 -8.43 10.73 -22.72
CA ILE A 136 -8.95 12.09 -22.93
C ILE A 136 -9.82 12.10 -24.20
N SER A 137 -9.36 11.47 -25.26
CA SER A 137 -10.09 11.36 -26.52
C SER A 137 -11.40 10.56 -26.37
N PHE A 138 -11.38 9.49 -25.57
CA PHE A 138 -12.59 8.71 -25.25
C PHE A 138 -13.56 9.43 -24.32
N SER A 139 -13.06 10.20 -23.35
CA SER A 139 -13.90 11.04 -22.49
C SER A 139 -14.68 12.09 -23.28
N PHE A 140 -14.24 12.41 -24.51
CA PHE A 140 -14.90 13.30 -25.45
C PHE A 140 -15.98 12.64 -26.33
N LEU A 141 -16.02 11.31 -26.42
CA LEU A 141 -16.85 10.59 -27.40
C LEU A 141 -18.29 10.28 -26.96
N GLY A 142 -18.72 10.65 -25.74
CA GLY A 142 -20.14 10.57 -25.38
C GLY A 142 -20.47 10.78 -23.90
N VAL A 143 -21.71 11.24 -23.66
CA VAL A 143 -22.35 11.51 -22.35
C VAL A 143 -22.61 10.23 -21.52
N THR A 144 -22.19 9.07 -22.03
CA THR A 144 -22.60 7.72 -21.59
C THR A 144 -21.55 6.98 -20.75
N HIS A 145 -20.42 7.61 -20.39
CA HIS A 145 -19.34 6.94 -19.65
C HIS A 145 -18.76 7.81 -18.53
N ARG A 146 -18.54 7.19 -17.36
CA ARG A 146 -17.82 7.77 -16.22
C ARG A 146 -16.52 6.97 -16.02
N HIS A 147 -15.44 7.70 -15.77
CA HIS A 147 -14.11 7.12 -15.58
C HIS A 147 -13.73 7.31 -14.12
N TYR A 148 -13.37 6.23 -13.45
CA TYR A 148 -12.76 6.24 -12.14
C TYR A 148 -11.30 5.86 -12.31
N VAL A 149 -10.44 6.84 -12.13
CA VAL A 149 -8.99 6.67 -12.22
C VAL A 149 -8.46 6.51 -10.82
N ILE A 150 -7.73 5.43 -10.57
CA ILE A 150 -7.10 5.14 -9.29
C ILE A 150 -5.59 5.36 -9.46
N GLU A 151 -5.02 6.11 -8.52
CA GLU A 151 -3.60 6.47 -8.37
C GLU A 151 -3.15 7.76 -9.08
N PHE A 152 -2.10 8.41 -8.57
CA PHE A 152 -1.85 9.86 -8.76
C PHE A 152 -0.52 10.22 -9.40
N HIS A 153 0.50 9.37 -9.26
CA HIS A 153 1.88 9.85 -9.34
C HIS A 153 2.36 10.19 -10.76
N ARG A 154 1.72 9.65 -11.80
CA ARG A 154 2.13 9.87 -13.20
C ARG A 154 0.98 10.21 -14.13
N ILE A 155 -0.09 10.80 -13.60
CA ILE A 155 -1.23 11.21 -14.44
C ILE A 155 -0.95 12.56 -15.11
N ILE A 156 -1.18 12.61 -16.42
CA ILE A 156 -1.11 13.85 -17.20
C ILE A 156 -2.13 14.88 -16.70
N GLU A 157 -1.68 16.14 -16.54
CA GLU A 157 -2.52 17.25 -16.03
C GLU A 157 -3.88 17.38 -16.75
N PRO A 158 -3.98 17.20 -18.09
CA PRO A 158 -5.27 17.28 -18.76
C PRO A 158 -6.29 16.21 -18.31
N LEU A 159 -5.86 15.03 -17.86
CA LEU A 159 -6.78 14.03 -17.31
C LEU A 159 -7.19 14.42 -15.88
N ALA A 160 -6.21 14.86 -15.07
CA ALA A 160 -6.43 15.24 -13.68
C ALA A 160 -7.36 16.47 -13.53
N SER A 161 -7.34 17.42 -14.46
CA SER A 161 -8.20 18.62 -14.44
C SER A 161 -9.68 18.32 -14.71
N ARG A 162 -9.98 17.18 -15.34
CA ARG A 162 -11.35 16.76 -15.69
C ARG A 162 -11.99 15.83 -14.66
N CYS A 163 -11.23 15.43 -13.63
CA CYS A 163 -11.68 14.52 -12.58
C CYS A 163 -11.88 15.26 -11.26
N ALA A 164 -12.95 14.92 -10.54
CA ALA A 164 -13.12 15.26 -9.14
C ALA A 164 -12.07 14.49 -8.32
N LYS A 165 -11.23 15.22 -7.58
CA LYS A 165 -10.09 14.66 -6.85
C LYS A 165 -10.50 14.29 -5.43
N PHE A 166 -10.22 13.05 -5.04
CA PHE A 166 -10.50 12.54 -3.69
C PHE A 166 -9.22 11.96 -3.10
N ARG A 167 -8.74 12.62 -2.04
CA ARG A 167 -7.54 12.21 -1.30
C ARG A 167 -7.91 11.21 -0.21
N PHE A 168 -7.33 10.03 -0.26
CA PHE A 168 -7.36 9.03 0.78
C PHE A 168 -6.14 9.22 1.70
N LYS A 169 -6.42 9.42 2.98
CA LYS A 169 -5.38 9.53 4.01
C LYS A 169 -5.00 8.14 4.54
N PRO A 170 -3.75 7.92 5.02
CA PRO A 170 -3.42 6.76 5.83
C PRO A 170 -4.44 6.57 6.95
N LEU A 171 -4.74 5.32 7.29
CA LEU A 171 -5.66 5.01 8.38
C LEU A 171 -4.98 5.23 9.73
N SER A 172 -5.70 5.81 10.69
CA SER A 172 -5.22 5.91 12.06
C SER A 172 -5.22 4.54 12.76
N GLU A 173 -4.38 4.41 13.78
CA GLU A 173 -4.24 3.16 14.54
C GLU A 173 -5.56 2.71 15.17
N GLU A 174 -6.35 3.64 15.69
CA GLU A 174 -7.65 3.37 16.33
C GLU A 174 -8.62 2.67 15.37
N ILE A 175 -8.61 3.09 14.11
CA ILE A 175 -9.57 2.66 13.11
C ILE A 175 -9.15 1.36 12.48
N MET A 176 -7.86 1.22 12.23
CA MET A 176 -7.26 -0.05 11.86
C MET A 176 -7.57 -1.10 12.93
N SER A 177 -7.37 -0.76 14.21
CA SER A 177 -7.65 -1.62 15.36
C SER A 177 -9.11 -2.03 15.42
N SER A 178 -10.04 -1.08 15.28
CA SER A 178 -11.49 -1.37 15.25
C SER A 178 -11.86 -2.36 14.14
N ARG A 179 -11.30 -2.17 12.94
CA ARG A 179 -11.59 -3.07 11.81
C ARG A 179 -10.96 -4.45 11.97
N ILE A 180 -9.76 -4.54 12.53
CA ILE A 180 -9.07 -5.80 12.84
C ILE A 180 -9.87 -6.57 13.90
N LEU A 181 -10.29 -5.92 14.98
CA LEU A 181 -11.09 -6.55 16.04
C LEU A 181 -12.41 -7.11 15.50
N HIS A 182 -13.07 -6.39 14.60
CA HIS A 182 -14.25 -6.92 13.91
C HIS A 182 -13.93 -8.20 13.11
N ILE A 183 -12.79 -8.27 12.42
CA ILE A 183 -12.38 -9.49 11.69
C ILE A 183 -12.05 -10.62 12.66
N CYS A 184 -11.36 -10.32 13.77
CA CYS A 184 -11.06 -11.30 14.81
C CYS A 184 -12.32 -11.93 15.40
N ASP A 185 -13.34 -11.13 15.70
CA ASP A 185 -14.64 -11.61 16.20
C ASP A 185 -15.32 -12.56 15.19
N GLN A 186 -15.34 -12.18 13.91
CA GLN A 186 -15.95 -13.00 12.85
C GLN A 186 -15.20 -14.30 12.54
N GLU A 187 -13.88 -14.33 12.75
CA GLU A 187 -13.04 -15.51 12.52
C GLU A 187 -12.77 -16.31 13.82
N GLY A 188 -13.22 -15.84 14.98
CA GLY A 188 -12.99 -16.48 16.27
C GLY A 188 -11.52 -16.46 16.72
N LEU A 189 -10.81 -15.36 16.48
CA LEU A 189 -9.41 -15.16 16.87
C LEU A 189 -9.30 -14.38 18.18
N ASN A 190 -8.38 -14.82 19.02
CA ASN A 190 -7.94 -14.10 20.21
C ASN A 190 -6.64 -13.38 19.91
N LEU A 191 -6.64 -12.06 20.08
CA LEU A 191 -5.52 -11.20 19.81
C LEU A 191 -5.26 -10.31 21.02
N ASP A 192 -4.05 -10.39 21.56
CA ASP A 192 -3.66 -9.60 22.73
C ASP A 192 -3.50 -8.12 22.37
N SER A 193 -3.61 -7.21 23.34
CA SER A 193 -3.47 -5.76 23.09
C SER A 193 -2.10 -5.39 22.51
N GLU A 194 -1.05 -6.11 22.94
CA GLU A 194 0.30 -5.96 22.41
C GLU A 194 0.41 -6.47 20.96
N ALA A 195 -0.28 -7.56 20.61
CA ALA A 195 -0.33 -8.04 19.24
C ALA A 195 -1.08 -7.04 18.34
N LEU A 196 -2.11 -6.37 18.85
CA LEU A 196 -2.87 -5.37 18.10
C LEU A 196 -2.03 -4.12 17.80
N SER A 197 -1.30 -3.61 18.80
CA SER A 197 -0.39 -2.48 18.61
C SER A 197 0.76 -2.85 17.68
N THR A 198 1.32 -4.05 17.83
CA THR A 198 2.37 -4.58 16.93
C THR A 198 1.86 -4.65 15.49
N LEU A 199 0.64 -5.16 15.27
CA LEU A 199 0.05 -5.24 13.93
C LEU A 199 -0.17 -3.86 13.31
N SER A 200 -0.62 -2.87 14.10
CA SER A 200 -0.80 -1.49 13.65
C SER A 200 0.53 -0.85 13.23
N SER A 201 1.55 -0.97 14.09
CA SER A 201 2.90 -0.44 13.84
C SER A 201 3.52 -1.04 12.58
N ILE A 202 3.49 -2.37 12.47
CA ILE A 202 4.02 -3.11 11.33
C ILE A 202 3.26 -2.75 10.04
N SER A 203 1.98 -2.40 10.13
CA SER A 203 1.14 -2.12 8.97
C SER A 203 1.25 -0.68 8.46
N GLN A 204 1.75 0.27 9.25
CA GLN A 204 1.99 1.67 8.87
C GLN A 204 0.79 2.33 8.14
N GLY A 205 -0.43 2.08 8.61
CA GLY A 205 -1.64 2.65 7.99
C GLY A 205 -2.19 1.90 6.77
N ASP A 206 -1.56 0.80 6.33
CA ASP A 206 -2.06 -0.10 5.29
C ASP A 206 -2.91 -1.25 5.88
N LEU A 207 -4.23 -1.15 5.73
CA LEU A 207 -5.15 -2.17 6.25
C LEU A 207 -5.09 -3.49 5.45
N ARG A 208 -4.76 -3.45 4.15
CA ARG A 208 -4.60 -4.67 3.34
C ARG A 208 -3.44 -5.49 3.87
N ARG A 209 -2.32 -4.83 4.19
CA ARG A 209 -1.15 -5.46 4.81
C ARG A 209 -1.50 -6.05 6.17
N ALA A 210 -2.18 -5.28 7.02
CA ALA A 210 -2.62 -5.75 8.33
C ALA A 210 -3.48 -7.03 8.26
N ILE A 211 -4.49 -7.05 7.38
CA ILE A 211 -5.37 -8.22 7.20
C ILE A 211 -4.59 -9.42 6.64
N THR A 212 -3.65 -9.19 5.72
CA THR A 212 -2.81 -10.24 5.15
C THR A 212 -1.93 -10.89 6.22
N TYR A 213 -1.29 -10.09 7.07
CA TYR A 213 -0.46 -10.60 8.17
C TYR A 213 -1.28 -11.32 9.22
N LEU A 214 -2.45 -10.79 9.59
CA LEU A 214 -3.38 -11.45 10.50
C LEU A 214 -3.83 -12.81 9.95
N GLN A 215 -4.17 -12.88 8.67
CA GLN A 215 -4.57 -14.14 8.02
C GLN A 215 -3.41 -15.14 7.97
N GLY A 216 -2.20 -14.67 7.66
CA GLY A 216 -0.99 -15.51 7.68
C GLY A 216 -0.72 -16.09 9.06
N ALA A 217 -0.76 -15.24 10.10
CA ALA A 217 -0.56 -15.67 11.49
C ALA A 217 -1.64 -16.64 11.96
N ALA A 218 -2.91 -16.38 11.65
CA ALA A 218 -4.01 -17.28 12.00
C ALA A 218 -3.88 -18.67 11.35
N ARG A 219 -3.38 -18.73 10.10
CA ARG A 219 -3.15 -19.99 9.39
C ARG A 219 -1.98 -20.80 9.95
N LEU A 220 -0.94 -20.13 10.44
CA LEU A 220 0.27 -20.77 10.95
C LEU A 220 0.15 -21.16 12.43
N PHE A 221 -0.46 -20.32 13.26
CA PHE A 221 -0.47 -20.46 14.72
C PHE A 221 -1.85 -20.74 15.31
N GLY A 222 -2.91 -20.73 14.49
CA GLY A 222 -4.28 -21.02 14.90
C GLY A 222 -5.00 -19.81 15.49
N SER A 223 -5.82 -20.03 16.53
CA SER A 223 -6.76 -19.02 17.04
C SER A 223 -6.19 -18.03 18.05
N SER A 224 -4.99 -18.26 18.59
CA SER A 224 -4.36 -17.34 19.56
C SER A 224 -3.08 -16.77 18.95
N ILE A 225 -3.05 -15.46 18.75
CA ILE A 225 -1.97 -14.78 18.00
C ILE A 225 -1.24 -13.81 18.94
N SER A 226 0.06 -14.03 19.13
CA SER A 226 0.96 -13.15 19.90
C SER A 226 1.71 -12.15 19.01
N SER A 227 2.35 -11.15 19.63
CA SER A 227 3.22 -10.16 18.94
C SER A 227 4.35 -10.85 18.15
N ASN A 228 5.03 -11.83 18.75
CA ASN A 228 6.10 -12.61 18.11
C ASN A 228 5.61 -13.38 16.87
N ASN A 229 4.38 -13.90 16.90
CA ASN A 229 3.79 -14.57 15.73
C ASN A 229 3.61 -13.59 14.57
N LEU A 230 3.18 -12.36 14.84
CA LEU A 230 3.01 -11.32 13.83
C LEU A 230 4.34 -10.86 13.24
N ILE A 231 5.36 -10.67 14.09
CA ILE A 231 6.71 -10.30 13.65
C ILE A 231 7.24 -11.35 12.66
N SER A 232 7.14 -12.64 13.03
CA SER A 232 7.62 -13.74 12.18
C SER A 232 6.94 -13.81 10.80
N VAL A 233 5.67 -13.43 10.70
CA VAL A 233 4.91 -13.45 9.44
C VAL A 233 5.13 -12.18 8.62
N SER A 234 5.40 -11.06 9.28
CA SER A 234 5.53 -9.76 8.64
C SER A 234 6.86 -9.53 7.92
N GLY A 235 7.87 -10.36 8.20
CA GLY A 235 9.24 -10.17 7.69
C GLY A 235 9.95 -8.96 8.29
N VAL A 236 9.39 -8.34 9.33
CA VAL A 236 10.03 -7.28 10.10
C VAL A 236 11.13 -7.88 10.95
N ILE A 237 12.29 -7.23 10.97
CA ILE A 237 13.44 -7.70 11.72
C ILE A 237 13.19 -7.41 13.21
N PRO A 238 13.42 -8.38 14.11
CA PRO A 238 13.32 -8.16 15.55
C PRO A 238 14.19 -6.98 15.99
N ARG A 239 13.67 -6.19 16.93
CA ARG A 239 14.32 -4.95 17.38
C ARG A 239 15.70 -5.22 17.97
N GLU A 240 15.86 -6.37 18.63
CA GLU A 240 17.10 -6.82 19.25
C GLU A 240 18.23 -6.96 18.22
N VAL A 241 17.91 -7.42 16.99
CA VAL A 241 18.91 -7.60 15.92
C VAL A 241 19.34 -6.24 15.36
N VAL A 242 18.39 -5.32 15.17
CA VAL A 242 18.68 -3.94 14.70
C VAL A 242 19.53 -3.20 15.74
N GLU A 243 19.16 -3.30 17.02
CA GLU A 243 19.88 -2.67 18.12
C GLU A 243 21.27 -3.30 18.32
N ALA A 244 21.42 -4.62 18.11
CA ALA A 244 22.72 -5.28 18.16
C ALA A 244 23.68 -4.75 17.07
N LEU A 245 23.20 -4.61 15.83
CA LEU A 245 24.00 -4.01 14.75
C LEU A 245 24.35 -2.55 15.05
N TYR A 246 23.40 -1.76 15.54
CA TYR A 246 23.65 -0.36 15.89
C TYR A 246 24.64 -0.21 17.06
N ALA A 247 24.52 -1.06 18.10
CA ALA A 247 25.46 -1.11 19.21
C ALA A 247 26.86 -1.54 18.76
N ALA A 248 26.95 -2.47 17.80
CA ALA A 248 28.19 -2.87 17.16
C ALA A 248 28.87 -1.67 16.48
N CYS A 249 28.11 -0.89 15.70
CA CYS A 249 28.61 0.34 15.09
C CYS A 249 29.06 1.38 16.14
N LYS A 250 28.32 1.54 17.25
CA LYS A 250 28.73 2.43 18.36
C LYS A 250 30.03 2.00 19.02
N SER A 251 30.29 0.69 19.13
CA SER A 251 31.50 0.17 19.78
C SER A 251 32.81 0.51 19.06
N GLY A 252 32.76 0.84 17.77
CA GLY A 252 33.95 1.08 16.94
C GLY A 252 34.70 -0.20 16.53
N ASN A 253 34.20 -1.39 16.87
CA ASN A 253 34.84 -2.65 16.51
C ASN A 253 34.29 -3.20 15.18
N PHE A 254 35.11 -3.11 14.13
CA PHE A 254 34.75 -3.59 12.80
C PHE A 254 34.46 -5.09 12.74
N ASP A 255 35.23 -5.92 13.44
CA ASP A 255 35.02 -7.37 13.42
C ASP A 255 33.67 -7.74 14.03
N LEU A 256 33.25 -7.01 15.07
CA LEU A 256 31.96 -7.19 15.71
C LEU A 256 30.82 -6.72 14.78
N ALA A 257 30.96 -5.55 14.15
CA ALA A 257 29.98 -5.07 13.17
C ALA A 257 29.84 -6.03 11.99
N ASN A 258 30.95 -6.50 11.42
CA ASN A 258 30.94 -7.46 10.31
C ASN A 258 30.30 -8.80 10.71
N LYS A 259 30.51 -9.26 11.96
CA LYS A 259 29.82 -10.44 12.48
C LYS A 259 28.31 -10.25 12.52
N GLU A 260 27.82 -9.11 13.00
CA GLU A 260 26.38 -8.83 13.01
C GLU A 260 25.80 -8.71 11.59
N VAL A 261 26.54 -8.10 10.66
CA VAL A 261 26.15 -8.08 9.24
C VAL A 261 26.02 -9.50 8.68
N LEU A 262 26.99 -10.37 8.94
CA LEU A 262 26.94 -11.78 8.52
C LEU A 262 25.77 -12.53 9.16
N ASN A 263 25.44 -12.26 10.42
CA ASN A 263 24.28 -12.85 11.09
C ASN A 263 22.98 -12.47 10.37
N VAL A 264 22.81 -11.18 10.04
CA VAL A 264 21.63 -10.67 9.32
C VAL A 264 21.44 -11.36 7.97
N ILE A 265 22.52 -11.51 7.21
CA ILE A 265 22.51 -12.18 5.91
C ILE A 265 22.26 -13.70 6.08
N ALA A 266 22.87 -14.33 7.08
CA ALA A 266 22.72 -15.77 7.33
C ALA A 266 21.31 -16.15 7.80
N GLU A 267 20.65 -15.29 8.57
CA GLU A 267 19.24 -15.45 8.96
C GLU A 267 18.27 -15.13 7.80
N GLY A 268 18.76 -14.53 6.72
CA GLY A 268 17.98 -14.23 5.52
C GLY A 268 17.05 -13.03 5.67
N TYR A 269 17.38 -12.08 6.56
CA TYR A 269 16.59 -10.87 6.69
C TYR A 269 16.80 -9.93 5.49
N PRO A 270 15.74 -9.31 4.94
CA PRO A 270 15.89 -8.34 3.86
C PRO A 270 16.72 -7.13 4.30
N VAL A 271 17.81 -6.84 3.60
CA VAL A 271 18.68 -5.70 3.94
C VAL A 271 17.98 -4.35 3.76
N SER A 272 17.07 -4.24 2.79
CA SER A 272 16.22 -3.04 2.63
C SER A 272 15.38 -2.73 3.87
N GLN A 273 14.86 -3.78 4.52
CA GLN A 273 14.12 -3.66 5.78
C GLN A 273 15.06 -3.30 6.94
N MET A 274 16.26 -3.89 6.99
CA MET A 274 17.30 -3.55 7.98
C MET A 274 17.68 -2.07 7.89
N ILE A 275 17.97 -1.56 6.69
CA ILE A 275 18.30 -0.14 6.46
C ILE A 275 17.15 0.77 6.90
N SER A 276 15.91 0.41 6.57
CA SER A 276 14.72 1.19 6.95
C SER A 276 14.51 1.24 8.48
N GLN A 277 14.71 0.11 9.18
CA GLN A 277 14.59 0.08 10.65
C GLN A 277 15.77 0.77 11.33
N LEU A 278 16.99 0.59 10.82
CA LEU A 278 18.19 1.26 11.32
C LEU A 278 18.08 2.78 11.17
N PHE A 279 17.50 3.27 10.07
CA PHE A 279 17.19 4.69 9.87
C PHE A 279 16.34 5.25 11.02
N ASN A 280 15.25 4.57 11.38
CA ASN A 280 14.39 5.03 12.48
C ASN A 280 15.15 5.08 13.81
N VAL A 281 15.93 4.04 14.12
CA VAL A 281 16.76 3.99 15.34
C VAL A 281 17.75 5.16 15.39
N VAL A 282 18.40 5.48 14.27
CA VAL A 282 19.38 6.59 14.18
C VAL A 282 18.71 7.95 14.32
N VAL A 283 17.53 8.14 13.72
CA VAL A 283 16.79 9.41 13.80
C VAL A 283 16.29 9.66 15.22
N GLU A 284 15.77 8.63 15.90
CA GLU A 284 15.26 8.67 17.27
C GLU A 284 16.36 8.71 18.35
N ALA A 285 17.62 8.48 18.00
CA ALA A 285 18.73 8.46 18.96
C ALA A 285 19.04 9.86 19.52
N ASP A 286 18.69 10.15 20.77
CA ASP A 286 18.96 11.45 21.41
C ASP A 286 20.45 11.69 21.72
N ASP A 287 21.26 10.64 21.72
CA ASP A 287 22.67 10.69 22.11
C ASP A 287 23.64 10.99 20.94
N VAL A 288 23.12 11.22 19.74
CA VAL A 288 23.91 11.47 18.52
C VAL A 288 23.66 12.90 18.00
N PRO A 289 24.70 13.73 17.78
CA PRO A 289 24.55 15.04 17.17
C PRO A 289 23.91 15.00 15.78
N ASP A 290 23.17 16.06 15.43
CA ASP A 290 22.48 16.17 14.14
C ASP A 290 23.41 16.03 12.92
N GLU A 291 24.64 16.52 13.02
CA GLU A 291 25.63 16.37 11.95
C GLU A 291 26.00 14.90 11.71
N GLN A 292 26.21 14.13 12.78
CA GLN A 292 26.50 12.71 12.68
C GLN A 292 25.29 11.94 12.16
N LYS A 293 24.08 12.25 12.65
CA LYS A 293 22.82 11.69 12.11
C LYS A 293 22.68 11.93 10.62
N ALA A 294 22.94 13.15 10.16
CA ALA A 294 22.84 13.51 8.74
C ALA A 294 23.82 12.71 7.87
N ARG A 295 25.06 12.51 8.35
CA ARG A 295 26.06 11.68 7.65
C ARG A 295 25.61 10.22 7.53
N ILE A 296 25.07 9.65 8.61
CA ILE A 296 24.56 8.27 8.61
C ILE A 296 23.36 8.13 7.68
N CYS A 297 22.39 9.05 7.76
CA CYS A 297 21.20 9.05 6.92
C CYS A 297 21.54 9.14 5.42
N LYS A 298 22.58 9.90 5.05
CA LYS A 298 23.05 9.96 3.66
C LYS A 298 23.55 8.59 3.18
N SER A 299 24.37 7.91 3.98
CA SER A 299 24.89 6.57 3.64
C SER A 299 23.75 5.55 3.52
N LEU A 300 22.78 5.56 4.43
CA LEU A 300 21.59 4.72 4.37
C LEU A 300 20.79 4.94 3.08
N ALA A 301 20.58 6.20 2.68
CA ALA A 301 19.84 6.53 1.46
C ALA A 301 20.58 6.11 0.17
N GLU A 302 21.91 6.25 0.14
CA GLU A 302 22.73 5.78 -0.99
C GLU A 302 22.69 4.25 -1.12
N ALA A 303 22.77 3.54 0.00
CA ALA A 303 22.67 2.08 0.04
C ALA A 303 21.28 1.59 -0.38
N ASP A 304 20.21 2.22 0.10
CA ASP A 304 18.82 1.91 -0.30
C ASP A 304 18.64 2.02 -1.82
N LYS A 305 19.12 3.11 -2.43
CA LYS A 305 19.12 3.26 -3.88
C LYS A 305 19.89 2.14 -4.59
N ARG A 306 21.10 1.82 -4.12
CA ARG A 306 21.93 0.78 -4.74
C ARG A 306 21.26 -0.60 -4.65
N LEU A 307 20.56 -0.90 -3.56
CA LEU A 307 19.76 -2.12 -3.42
C LEU A 307 18.61 -2.17 -4.43
N VAL A 308 17.90 -1.04 -4.64
CA VAL A 308 16.87 -0.93 -5.68
C VAL A 308 17.45 -1.17 -7.08
N ASP A 309 18.68 -0.71 -7.34
CA ASP A 309 19.40 -0.94 -8.59
C ASP A 309 19.98 -2.37 -8.72
N GLY A 310 19.80 -3.23 -7.72
CA GLY A 310 20.22 -4.64 -7.73
C GLY A 310 21.65 -4.90 -7.24
N ALA A 311 22.19 -4.05 -6.38
CA ALA A 311 23.48 -4.26 -5.74
C ALA A 311 23.48 -5.41 -4.72
N ASP A 312 24.67 -5.92 -4.40
CA ASP A 312 24.86 -7.01 -3.42
C ASP A 312 24.50 -6.55 -2.00
N GLU A 313 23.62 -7.30 -1.36
CA GLU A 313 23.05 -7.00 -0.03
C GLU A 313 24.11 -6.96 1.07
N TYR A 314 25.04 -7.91 1.08
CA TYR A 314 26.10 -7.99 2.08
C TYR A 314 27.03 -6.78 1.98
N LEU A 315 27.48 -6.45 0.76
CA LEU A 315 28.36 -5.32 0.54
C LEU A 315 27.70 -3.99 0.91
N GLN A 316 26.42 -3.80 0.57
CA GLN A 316 25.71 -2.57 0.95
C GLN A 316 25.53 -2.45 2.46
N LEU A 317 25.15 -3.53 3.16
CA LEU A 317 24.97 -3.47 4.60
C LEU A 317 26.29 -3.26 5.35
N LEU A 318 27.38 -3.88 4.87
CA LEU A 318 28.72 -3.67 5.42
C LEU A 318 29.22 -2.24 5.20
N ASP A 319 28.96 -1.66 4.03
CA ASP A 319 29.29 -0.26 3.72
C ASP A 319 28.56 0.70 4.67
N VAL A 320 27.26 0.49 4.89
CA VAL A 320 26.44 1.26 5.84
C VAL A 320 26.97 1.11 7.27
N ALA A 321 27.26 -0.10 7.72
CA ALA A 321 27.78 -0.35 9.06
C ALA A 321 29.12 0.36 9.28
N SER A 322 30.00 0.34 8.27
CA SER A 322 31.31 0.99 8.28
C SER A 322 31.19 2.52 8.30
N HIS A 323 30.33 3.09 7.46
CA HIS A 323 30.07 4.53 7.45
C HIS A 323 29.42 5.01 8.74
N THR A 324 28.50 4.22 9.30
CA THR A 324 27.83 4.53 10.56
C THR A 324 28.85 4.59 11.70
N MET A 325 29.74 3.61 11.78
CA MET A 325 30.83 3.59 12.75
C MET A 325 31.77 4.80 12.60
N ARG A 326 32.19 5.13 11.37
CA ARG A 326 33.03 6.31 11.12
C ARG A 326 32.36 7.61 11.54
N ALA A 327 31.05 7.74 11.26
CA ALA A 327 30.28 8.93 11.60
C ALA A 327 30.12 9.10 13.11
N LEU A 328 29.90 8.02 13.87
CA LEU A 328 29.75 8.06 15.32
C LEU A 328 31.06 8.37 16.08
N HIS A 329 32.21 8.07 15.47
CA HIS A 329 33.54 8.30 16.04
C HIS A 329 34.27 9.52 15.43
N ASP A 330 33.57 10.38 14.69
CA ASP A 330 34.11 11.56 13.99
C ASP A 330 35.39 11.30 13.17
N MET A 331 35.47 10.11 12.55
CA MET A 331 36.59 9.78 11.68
C MET A 331 36.51 10.57 10.35
N PRO A 332 37.63 11.08 9.82
CA PRO A 332 37.64 11.82 8.55
C PRO A 332 37.13 10.95 7.40
N GLN A 333 36.31 11.53 6.51
CA GLN A 333 35.63 10.83 5.40
C GLN A 333 36.58 10.46 4.25
N GLU A 334 37.64 11.25 4.06
CA GLU A 334 38.64 11.04 3.04
C GLU A 334 39.98 10.71 3.72
N PHE A 335 40.69 9.70 3.20
CA PHE A 335 42.13 9.69 3.38
C PHE A 335 42.63 10.93 2.66
N SER A 336 43.11 11.92 3.40
CA SER A 336 43.93 12.97 2.82
C SER A 336 45.13 12.28 2.19
N PHE A 337 45.09 12.06 0.87
CA PHE A 337 46.27 11.73 0.11
C PHE A 337 47.14 12.98 0.12
N GLU A 338 47.95 13.13 1.17
CA GLU A 338 49.09 14.03 1.15
C GLU A 338 50.05 13.49 0.09
N THR A 339 49.97 14.05 -1.12
CA THR A 339 51.00 13.95 -2.17
C THR A 339 52.28 14.67 -1.78
#